data_AF-K1QDU9-F1
#
_entry.id   AF-K1QDU9-F1
#
_cell.length_a   1.000
_cell.length_b   1.000
_cell.length_c   1.000
_cell.angle_alpha   90.00
_cell.angle_beta   90.00
_cell.angle_gamma   90.00
#
_symmetry.space_group_name_H-M   'P 1'
#
loop_
_entity.id
_entity.type
_entity.pdbx_description
1 polymer ?
#
loop_
_entity_poly.entity_id
_entity_poly.type
_entity_poly.pdbx_seq_one_letter_code
_entity_poly.pdbx_strand_id
1 'polypeptide(L)'
;MSVDGGDSKKNVKKTPNDFIFGKVIGEGSYSTVYLAKEVDSNTEYAIKVLEKRHIMRERKTQYVMREKEVLMKLNHPFFIRLFYTFQDTDRLYFVLSYARRGELLDYIHRLSSFDEPCTKWYTAEIVAALEYLHSKGIIHRDLKPENILLNDEMHIQITDFGSAKILKDVKGEEEAPVSGRTTSFVGTAQYVSPEILTNLWALGCIVYQLMSGLPPFRGGHEYQIFQKITKLEYEFPDGFSVVAQDLVEKLLVLDPEQRLGCEEMGGFEKLKSHPFYEGIDFEHIHEQKPPPLIPFLPATSTNPENIWSNYRPGFDDARMVEIITQTVITDDERKKRLDDQKQTNKYHKFVENNLILKQGFVDKRKPNRTYYLEDRESRSEEWVAKISEVWQQYYGNRNNKK
;
A
#
# COMPACT_ATOMS: atom_id res chain seq x y z
N MET A 1 -1.89 -5.16 61.31
CA MET A 1 -0.67 -4.72 60.62
C MET A 1 -0.89 -4.97 59.14
N SER A 2 -1.25 -3.90 58.44
CA SER A 2 -1.49 -3.91 57.00
C SER A 2 -0.13 -3.80 56.29
N VAL A 3 0.13 -4.65 55.31
CA VAL A 3 1.20 -4.42 54.34
C VAL A 3 0.53 -4.48 52.97
N ASP A 4 0.07 -3.32 52.56
CA ASP A 4 -0.41 -3.03 51.22
C ASP A 4 0.79 -2.49 50.44
N GLY A 5 1.11 -3.13 49.32
CA GLY A 5 2.33 -2.89 48.54
C GLY A 5 2.04 -3.04 47.05
N GLY A 6 0.93 -2.46 46.59
CA GLY A 6 0.67 -2.28 45.17
C GLY A 6 1.63 -1.24 44.59
N ASP A 7 2.64 -1.71 43.86
CA ASP A 7 3.56 -0.88 43.10
C ASP A 7 2.81 -0.19 41.95
N SER A 8 2.29 1.01 42.23
CA SER A 8 1.69 1.89 41.24
C SER A 8 2.78 2.36 40.28
N LYS A 9 2.97 1.66 39.15
CA LYS A 9 3.80 2.12 38.03
C LYS A 9 3.37 3.54 37.64
N LYS A 10 4.14 4.54 38.04
CA LYS A 10 3.96 5.93 37.62
C LYS A 10 4.04 5.96 36.09
N ASN A 11 3.02 6.52 35.46
CA ASN A 11 2.98 6.74 34.00
C ASN A 11 4.03 7.81 33.64
N VAL A 12 5.29 7.40 33.49
CA VAL A 12 6.37 8.29 33.06
C VAL A 12 6.13 8.64 31.60
N LYS A 13 6.01 9.94 31.32
CA LYS A 13 5.79 10.45 29.96
C LYS A 13 7.05 10.18 29.13
N LYS A 14 6.92 9.32 28.11
CA LYS A 14 8.01 8.97 27.20
C LYS A 14 8.48 10.20 26.40
N THR A 15 9.76 10.19 26.03
CA THR A 15 10.49 11.23 25.31
C THR A 15 11.35 10.60 24.19
N PRO A 16 11.90 11.38 23.25
CA PRO A 16 12.81 10.83 22.24
C PRO A 16 14.03 10.09 22.82
N ASN A 17 14.50 10.48 24.01
CA ASN A 17 15.68 9.88 24.65
C ASN A 17 15.45 8.46 25.17
N ASP A 18 14.19 8.02 25.26
CA ASP A 18 13.83 6.66 25.66
C ASP A 18 13.94 5.66 24.50
N PHE A 19 14.33 6.13 23.30
CA PHE A 19 14.42 5.34 22.07
C PHE A 19 15.74 5.55 21.35
N ILE A 20 16.28 4.46 20.80
CA ILE A 20 17.42 4.45 19.89
C ILE A 20 16.86 4.47 18.47
N PHE A 21 16.99 5.60 17.77
CA PHE A 21 16.55 5.76 16.39
C PHE A 21 17.52 5.08 15.41
N GLY A 22 16.97 4.30 14.49
CA GLY A 22 17.70 3.59 13.43
C GLY A 22 17.38 4.15 12.04
N LYS A 23 17.31 3.25 11.05
CA LYS A 23 17.07 3.61 9.64
C LYS A 23 15.69 4.24 9.42
N VAL A 24 15.60 5.09 8.41
CA VAL A 24 14.33 5.54 7.84
C VAL A 24 13.67 4.35 7.15
N ILE A 25 12.38 4.15 7.43
CA ILE A 25 11.55 3.07 6.84
C ILE A 25 10.37 3.60 6.04
N GLY A 26 10.10 4.91 6.09
CA GLY A 26 9.08 5.55 5.28
C GLY A 26 9.21 7.07 5.31
N GLU A 27 8.88 7.72 4.20
CA GLU A 27 8.89 9.17 4.05
C GLU A 27 7.54 9.63 3.49
N GLY A 28 6.89 10.55 4.20
CA GLY A 28 5.66 11.21 3.79
C GLY A 28 5.88 12.70 3.58
N SER A 29 4.84 13.43 3.18
CA SER A 29 4.94 14.85 2.84
C SER A 29 5.33 15.76 4.02
N TYR A 30 4.92 15.41 5.24
CA TYR A 30 5.22 16.18 6.47
C TYR A 30 5.67 15.28 7.63
N SER A 31 6.06 14.03 7.33
CA SER A 31 6.47 13.05 8.34
C SER A 31 7.56 12.12 7.84
N THR A 32 8.43 11.69 8.74
CA THR A 32 9.42 10.65 8.48
C THR A 32 9.25 9.54 9.51
N VAL A 33 9.25 8.29 9.04
CA VAL A 33 9.10 7.11 9.90
C VAL A 33 10.45 6.45 10.09
N TYR A 34 10.86 6.29 11.34
CA TYR A 34 12.11 5.64 11.72
C TYR A 34 11.83 4.30 12.39
N LEU A 35 12.61 3.28 12.06
CA LEU A 35 12.75 2.12 12.93
C LEU A 35 13.45 2.60 14.21
N ALA A 36 12.89 2.32 15.37
CA ALA A 36 13.49 2.68 16.65
C ALA A 36 13.37 1.54 17.65
N LYS A 37 14.26 1.51 18.62
CA LYS A 37 14.27 0.51 19.69
C LYS A 37 14.13 1.19 21.04
N GLU A 38 13.17 0.78 21.84
CA GLU A 38 13.02 1.29 23.20
C GLU A 38 14.16 0.80 24.10
N VAL A 39 14.79 1.70 24.84
CA VAL A 39 15.97 1.41 25.66
C VAL A 39 15.64 0.41 26.78
N ASP A 40 14.52 0.62 27.48
CA ASP A 40 14.14 -0.18 28.66
C ASP A 40 13.73 -1.61 28.30
N SER A 41 12.92 -1.76 27.24
CA SER A 41 12.29 -3.03 26.88
C SER A 41 13.01 -3.76 25.76
N ASN A 42 13.92 -3.08 25.05
CA ASN A 42 14.57 -3.58 23.83
C ASN A 42 13.56 -3.90 22.71
N THR A 43 12.32 -3.41 22.80
CA THR A 43 11.26 -3.63 21.81
C THR A 43 11.45 -2.71 20.61
N GLU A 44 11.23 -3.24 19.40
CA GLU A 44 11.31 -2.47 18.16
C GLU A 44 9.96 -1.84 17.81
N TYR A 45 9.99 -0.57 17.40
CA TYR A 45 8.84 0.24 17.04
C TYR A 45 9.10 1.00 15.73
N ALA A 46 8.01 1.43 15.09
CA ALA A 46 8.05 2.43 14.04
C ALA A 46 7.67 3.79 14.65
N ILE A 47 8.60 4.74 14.70
CA ILE A 47 8.33 6.09 15.22
C ILE A 47 8.10 7.03 14.05
N LYS A 48 6.85 7.45 13.88
CA LYS A 48 6.45 8.51 12.92
C LYS A 48 6.72 9.87 13.56
N VAL A 49 7.69 10.59 13.03
CA VAL A 49 8.09 11.93 13.46
C VAL A 49 7.46 12.94 12.50
N LEU A 50 6.69 13.90 13.02
CA LEU A 50 6.01 14.91 12.22
C LEU A 50 6.44 16.32 12.62
N GLU A 51 6.73 17.18 11.64
CA GLU A 51 7.20 18.55 11.89
C GLU A 51 6.05 19.54 12.05
N LYS A 52 5.93 20.16 13.22
CA LYS A 52 4.80 21.06 13.55
C LYS A 52 4.71 22.25 12.61
N ARG A 53 5.86 22.87 12.28
CA ARG A 53 5.92 24.03 11.38
C ARG A 53 5.44 23.68 9.98
N HIS A 54 5.83 22.51 9.45
CA HIS A 54 5.41 22.04 8.13
C HIS A 54 3.91 21.71 8.12
N ILE A 55 3.42 20.98 9.13
CA ILE A 55 1.99 20.67 9.28
C ILE A 55 1.14 21.94 9.26
N MET A 56 1.53 22.97 10.01
CA MET A 56 0.80 24.23 10.06
C MET A 56 0.85 24.97 8.72
N ARG A 57 2.01 25.01 8.06
CA ARG A 57 2.19 25.65 6.75
C ARG A 57 1.29 25.01 5.69
N GLU A 58 1.19 23.69 5.66
CA GLU A 58 0.35 22.95 4.72
C GLU A 58 -1.11 22.78 5.17
N ARG A 59 -1.50 23.39 6.31
CA ARG A 59 -2.85 23.28 6.89
C ARG A 59 -3.30 21.83 7.13
N LYS A 60 -2.36 20.95 7.49
CA LYS A 60 -2.59 19.51 7.70
C LYS A 60 -2.94 19.12 9.14
N THR A 61 -3.08 20.08 10.05
CA THR A 61 -3.33 19.85 11.48
C THR A 61 -4.51 18.90 11.75
N GLN A 62 -5.62 19.05 11.01
CA GLN A 62 -6.80 18.20 11.17
C GLN A 62 -6.55 16.74 10.77
N TYR A 63 -5.70 16.48 9.78
CA TYR A 63 -5.35 15.12 9.35
C TYR A 63 -4.55 14.40 10.42
N VAL A 64 -3.55 15.08 10.99
CA VAL A 64 -2.71 14.53 12.08
C VAL A 64 -3.52 14.24 13.34
N MET A 65 -4.41 15.16 13.73
CA MET A 65 -5.28 14.96 14.89
C MET A 65 -6.25 13.80 14.67
N ARG A 66 -6.79 13.67 13.46
CA ARG A 66 -7.69 12.57 13.10
C ARG A 66 -6.99 11.22 13.07
N GLU A 67 -5.78 11.16 12.51
CA GLU A 67 -4.96 9.95 12.51
C GLU A 67 -4.75 9.45 13.95
N LYS A 68 -4.34 10.36 14.85
CA LYS A 68 -4.19 10.05 16.27
C LYS A 68 -5.49 9.55 16.89
N GLU A 69 -6.60 10.25 16.66
CA GLU A 69 -7.91 9.90 17.25
C GLU A 69 -8.37 8.50 16.80
N VAL A 70 -8.25 8.20 15.51
CA VAL A 70 -8.61 6.88 14.97
C VAL A 70 -7.70 5.80 15.57
N LEU A 71 -6.38 5.97 15.49
CA LEU A 71 -5.43 4.99 16.04
C LEU A 71 -5.63 4.71 17.54
N MET A 72 -6.11 5.69 18.31
CA MET A 72 -6.45 5.49 19.73
C MET A 72 -7.72 4.67 19.95
N LYS A 73 -8.65 4.64 18.97
CA LYS A 73 -9.92 3.88 19.05
C LYS A 73 -9.79 2.44 18.53
N LEU A 74 -8.77 2.16 17.71
CA LEU A 74 -8.58 0.84 17.13
C LEU A 74 -7.85 -0.11 18.09
N ASN A 75 -8.41 -1.29 18.25
CA ASN A 75 -7.79 -2.41 18.95
C ASN A 75 -8.18 -3.71 18.23
N HIS A 76 -7.44 -4.04 17.17
CA HIS A 76 -7.69 -5.19 16.31
C HIS A 76 -6.39 -5.58 15.58
N PRO A 77 -6.09 -6.88 15.39
CA PRO A 77 -4.78 -7.37 14.90
C PRO A 77 -4.37 -6.81 13.53
N PHE A 78 -5.36 -6.58 12.64
CA PHE A 78 -5.12 -6.07 11.27
C PHE A 78 -4.84 -4.58 11.15
N PHE A 79 -4.56 -3.89 12.25
CA PHE A 79 -4.25 -2.46 12.25
C PHE A 79 -2.92 -2.18 12.94
N ILE A 80 -2.21 -1.17 12.45
CA ILE A 80 -1.06 -0.64 13.17
C ILE A 80 -1.52 -0.10 14.53
N ARG A 81 -0.86 -0.56 15.59
CA ARG A 81 -1.16 -0.16 16.96
C ARG A 81 -0.37 1.07 17.35
N LEU A 82 -1.05 2.07 17.90
CA LEU A 82 -0.41 3.21 18.55
C LEU A 82 -0.14 2.92 20.03
N PHE A 83 1.14 2.87 20.41
CA PHE A 83 1.55 2.61 21.79
C PHE A 83 1.69 3.90 22.59
N TYR A 84 2.39 4.88 22.03
CA TYR A 84 2.69 6.14 22.72
C TYR A 84 2.56 7.33 21.78
N THR A 85 2.21 8.48 22.35
CA THR A 85 2.38 9.77 21.67
C THR A 85 3.11 10.74 22.57
N PHE A 86 4.06 11.48 22.01
CA PHE A 86 4.74 12.57 22.71
C PHE A 86 5.11 13.68 21.71
N GLN A 87 5.60 14.80 22.24
CA GLN A 87 5.96 15.97 21.46
C GLN A 87 7.08 16.75 22.14
N ASP A 88 7.91 17.42 21.36
CA ASP A 88 8.85 18.43 21.83
C ASP A 88 8.44 19.83 21.32
N THR A 89 9.36 20.80 21.25
CA THR A 89 9.09 22.14 20.74
C THR A 89 8.67 22.16 19.26
N ASP A 90 9.26 21.31 18.43
CA ASP A 90 9.20 21.41 16.97
C ASP A 90 8.50 20.21 16.30
N ARG A 91 8.37 19.08 17.01
CA ARG A 91 7.96 17.78 16.45
C ARG A 91 6.89 17.08 17.29
N LEU A 92 6.10 16.27 16.59
CA LEU A 92 5.17 15.28 17.15
C LEU A 92 5.72 13.88 16.88
N TYR A 93 5.48 12.95 17.79
CA TYR A 93 5.99 11.58 17.72
C TYR A 93 4.86 10.60 17.99
N PHE A 94 4.59 9.72 17.03
CA PHE A 94 3.71 8.57 17.20
C PHE A 94 4.56 7.30 17.22
N VAL A 95 4.50 6.56 18.33
CA VAL A 95 5.20 5.27 18.48
C VAL A 95 4.23 4.16 18.11
N LEU A 96 4.50 3.51 16.99
CA LEU A 96 3.63 2.55 16.33
C LEU A 96 4.23 1.14 16.37
N SER A 97 3.39 0.12 16.28
CA SER A 97 3.84 -1.25 15.98
C SER A 97 4.67 -1.28 14.70
N TYR A 98 5.73 -2.07 14.68
CA TYR A 98 6.59 -2.20 13.51
C TYR A 98 6.19 -3.39 12.63
N ALA A 99 5.72 -3.10 11.42
CA ALA A 99 5.43 -4.10 10.39
C ALA A 99 6.70 -4.43 9.58
N ARG A 100 7.46 -5.45 10.01
CA ARG A 100 8.81 -5.74 9.47
C ARG A 100 8.84 -6.12 7.99
N ARG A 101 7.75 -6.67 7.46
CA ARG A 101 7.69 -7.16 6.07
C ARG A 101 7.40 -6.06 5.06
N GLY A 102 7.12 -4.84 5.50
CA GLY A 102 6.94 -3.68 4.64
C GLY A 102 5.56 -3.64 3.99
N GLU A 103 5.46 -2.99 2.83
CA GLU A 103 4.20 -2.72 2.12
C GLU A 103 3.75 -3.91 1.28
N LEU A 104 2.45 -4.17 1.22
CA LEU A 104 1.86 -5.16 0.32
C LEU A 104 2.14 -4.81 -1.15
N LEU A 105 2.22 -3.52 -1.50
CA LEU A 105 2.56 -3.06 -2.85
C LEU A 105 3.91 -3.59 -3.33
N ASP A 106 4.93 -3.64 -2.47
CA ASP A 106 6.25 -4.17 -2.83
C ASP A 106 6.19 -5.64 -3.22
N TYR A 107 5.29 -6.41 -2.61
CA TYR A 107 5.07 -7.80 -2.98
C TYR A 107 4.37 -7.92 -4.33
N ILE A 108 3.37 -7.10 -4.60
CA ILE A 108 2.72 -7.06 -5.92
C ILE A 108 3.76 -6.76 -7.01
N HIS A 109 4.59 -5.73 -6.82
CA HIS A 109 5.63 -5.37 -7.78
C HIS A 109 6.69 -6.46 -7.99
N ARG A 110 7.09 -7.18 -6.93
CA ARG A 110 8.09 -8.25 -7.02
C ARG A 110 7.54 -9.52 -7.65
N LEU A 111 6.28 -9.87 -7.37
CA LEU A 111 5.66 -11.12 -7.81
C LEU A 111 4.89 -10.97 -9.12
N SER A 112 4.73 -9.74 -9.61
CA SER A 112 3.85 -9.34 -10.70
C SER A 112 2.37 -9.51 -10.39
N SER A 113 1.93 -10.65 -9.87
CA SER A 113 0.57 -10.87 -9.38
C SER A 113 0.57 -11.97 -8.30
N PHE A 114 -0.54 -12.09 -7.59
CA PHE A 114 -0.78 -13.13 -6.60
C PHE A 114 -1.65 -14.22 -7.23
N ASP A 115 -1.48 -15.45 -6.77
CA ASP A 115 -2.41 -16.52 -7.08
C ASP A 115 -3.77 -16.30 -6.38
N GLU A 116 -4.78 -17.07 -6.79
CA GLU A 116 -6.11 -16.95 -6.22
C GLU A 116 -6.14 -17.26 -4.71
N PRO A 117 -5.47 -18.31 -4.19
CA PRO A 117 -5.42 -18.56 -2.75
C PRO A 117 -4.81 -17.42 -1.93
N CYS A 118 -3.70 -16.82 -2.37
CA CYS A 118 -3.12 -15.68 -1.67
C CYS A 118 -4.04 -14.46 -1.77
N THR A 119 -4.58 -14.17 -2.96
CA THR A 119 -5.53 -13.07 -3.14
C THR A 119 -6.73 -13.22 -2.21
N LYS A 120 -7.31 -14.42 -2.16
CA LYS A 120 -8.43 -14.76 -1.28
C LYS A 120 -8.10 -14.49 0.17
N TRP A 121 -6.93 -14.94 0.64
CA TRP A 121 -6.50 -14.76 2.01
C TRP A 121 -6.32 -13.29 2.42
N TYR A 122 -5.46 -12.55 1.71
CA TYR A 122 -5.16 -11.16 2.07
C TYR A 122 -6.41 -10.27 1.94
N THR A 123 -7.26 -10.51 0.95
CA THR A 123 -8.51 -9.75 0.81
C THR A 123 -9.54 -10.13 1.87
N ALA A 124 -9.56 -11.38 2.36
CA ALA A 124 -10.39 -11.76 3.49
C ALA A 124 -9.97 -11.06 4.80
N GLU A 125 -8.67 -10.92 5.05
CA GLU A 125 -8.17 -10.12 6.19
C GLU A 125 -8.59 -8.66 6.06
N ILE A 126 -8.52 -8.08 4.85
CA ILE A 126 -8.99 -6.71 4.59
C ILE A 126 -10.49 -6.60 4.87
N VAL A 127 -11.29 -7.57 4.44
CA VAL A 127 -12.75 -7.61 4.70
C VAL A 127 -13.03 -7.63 6.21
N ALA A 128 -12.36 -8.49 6.98
CA ALA A 128 -12.49 -8.53 8.44
C ALA A 128 -12.07 -7.21 9.10
N ALA A 129 -10.97 -6.61 8.64
CA ALA A 129 -10.51 -5.31 9.12
C ALA A 129 -11.53 -4.20 8.82
N LEU A 130 -12.10 -4.17 7.62
CA LEU A 130 -13.09 -3.18 7.21
C LEU A 130 -14.40 -3.31 7.99
N GLU A 131 -14.87 -4.52 8.22
CA GLU A 131 -16.05 -4.76 9.06
C GLU A 131 -15.84 -4.21 10.48
N TYR A 132 -14.68 -4.51 11.08
CA TYR A 132 -14.31 -3.95 12.39
C TYR A 132 -14.28 -2.41 12.35
N LEU A 133 -13.64 -1.83 11.34
CA LEU A 133 -13.51 -0.38 11.21
C LEU A 133 -14.88 0.31 11.08
N HIS A 134 -15.77 -0.27 10.27
CA HIS A 134 -17.13 0.24 10.05
C HIS A 134 -17.99 0.06 11.30
N SER A 135 -17.79 -1.01 12.08
CA SER A 135 -18.45 -1.18 13.40
C SER A 135 -18.10 -0.08 14.40
N LYS A 136 -16.97 0.61 14.21
CA LYS A 136 -16.55 1.78 15.00
C LYS A 136 -17.03 3.11 14.41
N GLY A 137 -17.82 3.07 13.34
CA GLY A 137 -18.25 4.26 12.60
C GLY A 137 -17.10 4.95 11.88
N ILE A 138 -16.05 4.22 11.46
CA ILE A 138 -14.87 4.79 10.83
C ILE A 138 -14.78 4.33 9.38
N ILE A 139 -14.52 5.28 8.46
CA ILE A 139 -14.24 5.01 7.05
C ILE A 139 -12.80 5.42 6.76
N HIS A 140 -11.98 4.55 6.18
CA HIS A 140 -10.55 4.84 5.93
C HIS A 140 -10.33 5.91 4.85
N ARG A 141 -11.13 5.89 3.77
CA ARG A 141 -11.05 6.75 2.56
C ARG A 141 -9.77 6.70 1.70
N ASP A 142 -8.64 6.24 2.22
CA ASP A 142 -7.40 6.06 1.42
C ASP A 142 -6.84 4.64 1.50
N LEU A 143 -7.70 3.64 1.29
CA LEU A 143 -7.27 2.24 1.31
C LEU A 143 -6.61 1.89 -0.02
N LYS A 144 -5.36 1.41 0.04
CA LYS A 144 -4.53 1.02 -1.11
C LYS A 144 -3.38 0.12 -0.66
N PRO A 145 -2.74 -0.67 -1.53
CA PRO A 145 -1.68 -1.60 -1.13
C PRO A 145 -0.47 -0.95 -0.44
N GLU A 146 -0.20 0.33 -0.68
CA GLU A 146 0.81 1.14 0.02
C GLU A 146 0.50 1.30 1.52
N ASN A 147 -0.80 1.40 1.84
CA ASN A 147 -1.30 1.61 3.20
C ASN A 147 -1.64 0.29 3.90
N ILE A 148 -1.28 -0.86 3.30
CA ILE A 148 -1.45 -2.19 3.87
C ILE A 148 -0.06 -2.77 4.09
N LEU A 149 0.38 -2.80 5.34
CA LEU A 149 1.69 -3.35 5.71
C LEU A 149 1.57 -4.83 6.08
N LEU A 150 2.70 -5.51 6.20
CA LEU A 150 2.77 -6.92 6.60
C LEU A 150 3.62 -7.08 7.89
N ASN A 151 3.08 -7.78 8.88
CA ASN A 151 3.77 -8.06 10.13
C ASN A 151 4.78 -9.23 10.00
N ASP A 152 5.47 -9.60 11.07
CA ASP A 152 6.47 -10.69 11.07
C ASP A 152 5.90 -12.05 10.62
N GLU A 153 4.61 -12.28 10.86
CA GLU A 153 3.83 -13.49 10.58
C GLU A 153 3.12 -13.46 9.21
N MET A 154 3.32 -12.39 8.42
CA MET A 154 2.67 -12.13 7.12
C MET A 154 1.17 -11.78 7.19
N HIS A 155 0.64 -11.39 8.35
CA HIS A 155 -0.70 -10.80 8.45
C HIS A 155 -0.68 -9.32 8.08
N ILE A 156 -1.80 -8.80 7.55
CA ILE A 156 -1.92 -7.39 7.21
C ILE A 156 -1.90 -6.50 8.46
N GLN A 157 -1.39 -5.27 8.30
CA GLN A 157 -1.53 -4.18 9.25
C GLN A 157 -1.84 -2.88 8.48
N ILE A 158 -3.10 -2.48 8.48
CA ILE A 158 -3.57 -1.25 7.82
C ILE A 158 -3.07 -0.03 8.61
N THR A 159 -2.62 0.98 7.87
CA THR A 159 -2.04 2.23 8.38
C THR A 159 -2.53 3.46 7.61
N ASP A 160 -2.10 4.66 8.03
CA ASP A 160 -2.41 5.97 7.44
C ASP A 160 -3.88 6.41 7.51
N PHE A 161 -4.32 6.72 8.73
CA PHE A 161 -5.67 7.20 9.02
C PHE A 161 -5.85 8.71 8.91
N GLY A 162 -4.88 9.45 8.34
CA GLY A 162 -4.97 10.91 8.24
C GLY A 162 -6.22 11.37 7.48
N SER A 163 -6.57 10.62 6.44
CA SER A 163 -7.72 10.87 5.58
C SER A 163 -9.01 10.20 6.05
N ALA A 164 -9.02 9.50 7.19
CA ALA A 164 -10.22 8.80 7.66
C ALA A 164 -11.41 9.75 7.88
N LYS A 165 -12.61 9.19 8.02
CA LYS A 165 -13.81 9.91 8.45
C LYS A 165 -14.44 9.14 9.61
N ILE A 166 -14.67 9.84 10.72
CA ILE A 166 -15.41 9.30 11.87
C ILE A 166 -16.85 9.77 11.70
N LEU A 167 -17.75 8.84 11.46
CA LEU A 167 -19.19 9.05 11.45
C LEU A 167 -19.60 9.19 12.91
N LYS A 168 -19.82 10.43 13.38
CA LYS A 168 -20.30 10.65 14.76
C LYS A 168 -21.63 9.91 14.94
N ASP A 169 -21.84 9.32 16.12
CA ASP A 169 -23.14 8.81 16.55
C ASP A 169 -24.20 9.88 16.32
N VAL A 170 -25.18 9.57 15.46
CA VAL A 170 -26.36 10.41 15.21
C VAL A 170 -27.26 10.34 16.44
N LYS A 171 -26.83 10.96 17.54
CA LYS A 171 -27.67 11.30 18.69
C LYS A 171 -27.18 12.62 19.28
N GLY A 172 -27.69 13.74 18.75
CA GLY A 172 -27.93 14.89 19.62
C GLY A 172 -27.56 16.28 19.15
N GLU A 173 -26.90 16.50 18.01
CA GLU A 173 -26.68 17.86 17.52
C GLU A 173 -26.93 17.95 16.01
N GLU A 174 -28.01 18.61 15.66
CA GLU A 174 -28.23 19.18 14.33
C GLU A 174 -27.07 20.14 14.05
N GLU A 175 -26.01 19.66 13.41
CA GLU A 175 -25.08 20.54 12.71
C GLU A 175 -25.91 21.26 11.64
N ALA A 176 -26.14 22.55 11.86
CA ALA A 176 -26.81 23.46 10.93
C ALA A 176 -26.35 23.22 9.49
N PRO A 177 -27.23 23.37 8.48
CA PRO A 177 -26.89 23.07 7.11
C PRO A 177 -25.78 24.01 6.66
N VAL A 178 -24.54 23.52 6.73
CA VAL A 178 -23.43 24.13 6.03
C VAL A 178 -23.77 23.98 4.57
N SER A 179 -24.31 25.05 4.00
CA SER A 179 -24.36 25.31 2.57
C SER A 179 -23.02 24.88 1.97
N GLY A 180 -23.01 23.73 1.31
CA GLY A 180 -21.84 23.12 0.70
C GLY A 180 -21.47 21.81 1.39
N ARG A 181 -21.89 20.69 0.81
CA ARG A 181 -21.23 19.39 0.99
C ARG A 181 -19.73 19.59 0.73
N THR A 182 -18.92 19.83 1.76
CA THR A 182 -17.47 19.94 1.60
C THR A 182 -16.90 18.54 1.39
N THR A 183 -16.97 18.08 0.15
CA THR A 183 -16.24 16.93 -0.38
C THR A 183 -14.75 17.28 -0.41
N SER A 184 -14.07 17.15 0.72
CA SER A 184 -12.60 17.25 0.74
C SER A 184 -12.04 16.08 -0.08
N PHE A 185 -11.57 16.36 -1.30
CA PHE A 185 -10.98 15.39 -2.21
C PHE A 185 -9.61 14.95 -1.66
N VAL A 186 -9.50 13.70 -1.20
CA VAL A 186 -8.25 13.13 -0.69
C VAL A 186 -8.24 11.63 -1.01
N GLY A 187 -7.28 11.18 -1.80
CA GLY A 187 -7.06 9.77 -2.15
C GLY A 187 -6.16 9.64 -3.38
N THR A 188 -5.46 8.51 -3.53
CA THR A 188 -4.72 8.20 -4.76
C THR A 188 -5.69 7.93 -5.90
N ALA A 189 -5.62 8.67 -7.02
CA ALA A 189 -6.60 8.68 -8.11
C ALA A 189 -7.08 7.28 -8.59
N GLN A 190 -6.22 6.25 -8.51
CA GLN A 190 -6.51 4.87 -8.94
C GLN A 190 -7.51 4.11 -8.03
N TYR A 191 -7.67 4.52 -6.76
CA TYR A 191 -8.50 3.84 -5.77
C TYR A 191 -9.68 4.70 -5.27
N VAL A 192 -9.83 5.91 -5.81
CA VAL A 192 -10.91 6.83 -5.42
C VAL A 192 -12.24 6.34 -6.01
N SER A 193 -13.24 6.16 -5.16
CA SER A 193 -14.62 5.91 -5.60
C SER A 193 -15.23 7.16 -6.24
N PRO A 194 -16.15 7.01 -7.20
CA PRO A 194 -16.83 8.14 -7.87
C PRO A 194 -17.43 9.17 -6.90
N GLU A 195 -17.89 8.72 -5.74
CA GLU A 195 -18.51 9.53 -4.69
C GLU A 195 -17.60 9.83 -3.47
N ILE A 196 -16.36 9.30 -3.45
CA ILE A 196 -15.32 9.52 -2.40
C ILE A 196 -15.71 8.98 -1.01
N LEU A 197 -16.68 8.06 -0.89
CA LEU A 197 -17.27 7.71 0.42
C LEU A 197 -17.13 6.25 0.87
N THR A 198 -16.79 5.28 0.02
CA THR A 198 -16.78 3.86 0.46
C THR A 198 -15.43 3.15 0.36
N ASN A 199 -15.15 2.27 1.33
CA ASN A 199 -13.99 1.37 1.32
C ASN A 199 -14.17 0.14 0.42
N LEU A 200 -15.41 -0.23 0.10
CA LEU A 200 -15.74 -1.41 -0.72
C LEU A 200 -15.27 -1.27 -2.17
N TRP A 201 -15.34 -0.06 -2.74
CA TRP A 201 -14.75 0.21 -4.05
C TRP A 201 -13.24 0.00 -4.05
N ALA A 202 -12.55 0.52 -3.04
CA ALA A 202 -11.10 0.35 -2.91
C ALA A 202 -10.72 -1.13 -2.73
N LEU A 203 -11.53 -1.91 -1.99
CA LEU A 203 -11.38 -3.37 -1.91
C LEU A 203 -11.49 -4.01 -3.30
N GLY A 204 -12.46 -3.62 -4.12
CA GLY A 204 -12.59 -4.11 -5.51
C GLY A 204 -11.35 -3.81 -6.35
N CYS A 205 -10.81 -2.58 -6.26
CA CYS A 205 -9.55 -2.22 -6.92
C CYS A 205 -8.37 -3.07 -6.43
N ILE A 206 -8.28 -3.34 -5.13
CA ILE A 206 -7.20 -4.14 -4.52
C ILE A 206 -7.31 -5.60 -4.96
N VAL A 207 -8.51 -6.21 -4.93
CA VAL A 207 -8.72 -7.58 -5.43
C VAL A 207 -8.27 -7.68 -6.89
N TYR A 208 -8.71 -6.75 -7.74
CA TYR A 208 -8.30 -6.69 -9.13
C TYR A 208 -6.78 -6.59 -9.29
N GLN A 209 -6.14 -5.71 -8.53
CA GLN A 209 -4.70 -5.48 -8.62
C GLN A 209 -3.86 -6.64 -8.10
N LEU A 210 -4.30 -7.31 -7.03
CA LEU A 210 -3.61 -8.49 -6.52
C LEU A 210 -3.59 -9.60 -7.59
N MET A 211 -4.69 -9.81 -8.31
CA MET A 211 -4.77 -10.87 -9.32
C MET A 211 -4.15 -10.51 -10.68
N SER A 212 -4.27 -9.25 -11.10
CA SER A 212 -3.78 -8.80 -12.42
C SER A 212 -2.41 -8.13 -12.38
N GLY A 213 -1.93 -7.78 -11.18
CA GLY A 213 -0.70 -7.02 -10.96
C GLY A 213 -0.81 -5.52 -11.13
N LEU A 214 -1.90 -5.02 -11.71
CA LEU A 214 -2.08 -3.62 -12.07
C LEU A 214 -3.47 -3.15 -11.62
N PRO A 215 -3.64 -1.87 -11.27
CA PRO A 215 -4.96 -1.35 -10.91
C PRO A 215 -5.92 -1.36 -12.11
N PRO A 216 -7.24 -1.45 -11.88
CA PRO A 216 -8.24 -1.53 -12.96
C PRO A 216 -8.26 -0.26 -13.81
N PHE A 217 -8.24 0.92 -13.18
CA PHE A 217 -8.31 2.21 -13.85
C PHE A 217 -6.93 2.82 -14.03
N ARG A 218 -6.45 2.89 -15.28
CA ARG A 218 -5.13 3.40 -15.65
C ARG A 218 -5.24 4.43 -16.77
N GLY A 219 -4.43 5.48 -16.69
CA GLY A 219 -4.34 6.55 -17.67
C GLY A 219 -3.02 7.30 -17.56
N GLY A 220 -2.67 8.09 -18.58
CA GLY A 220 -1.42 8.86 -18.61
C GLY A 220 -1.40 9.99 -17.57
N HIS A 221 -2.57 10.49 -17.19
CA HIS A 221 -2.76 11.52 -16.16
C HIS A 221 -4.04 11.27 -15.35
N GLU A 222 -4.15 11.86 -14.17
CA GLU A 222 -5.26 11.65 -13.23
C GLU A 222 -6.64 11.90 -13.85
N TYR A 223 -6.76 12.93 -14.69
CA TYR A 223 -8.02 13.23 -15.39
C TYR A 223 -8.53 12.04 -16.22
N GLN A 224 -7.65 11.34 -16.94
CA GLN A 224 -8.03 10.16 -17.72
C GLN A 224 -8.46 9.00 -16.80
N ILE A 225 -7.81 8.84 -15.66
CA ILE A 225 -8.18 7.83 -14.66
C ILE A 225 -9.58 8.13 -14.13
N PHE A 226 -9.89 9.37 -13.77
CA PHE A 226 -11.24 9.76 -13.32
C PHE A 226 -12.30 9.59 -14.41
N GLN A 227 -11.98 9.87 -15.68
CA GLN A 227 -12.88 9.60 -16.78
C GLN A 227 -13.21 8.11 -16.90
N LYS A 228 -12.22 7.23 -16.72
CA LYS A 228 -12.45 5.79 -16.73
C LYS A 228 -13.25 5.32 -15.52
N ILE A 229 -12.95 5.83 -14.33
CA ILE A 229 -13.70 5.53 -13.10
C ILE A 229 -15.18 5.90 -13.26
N THR A 230 -15.47 7.12 -13.73
CA THR A 230 -16.85 7.61 -13.88
C THR A 230 -17.65 6.88 -14.96
N LYS A 231 -16.96 6.33 -15.97
CA LYS A 231 -17.57 5.51 -17.03
C LYS A 231 -17.56 4.01 -16.72
N LEU A 232 -16.95 3.60 -15.60
CA LEU A 232 -16.67 2.21 -15.27
C LEU A 232 -15.92 1.45 -16.39
N GLU A 233 -14.89 2.08 -16.94
CA GLU A 233 -14.12 1.59 -18.09
C GLU A 233 -12.84 0.86 -17.64
N TYR A 234 -12.91 -0.47 -17.56
CA TYR A 234 -11.80 -1.38 -17.29
C TYR A 234 -12.07 -2.75 -17.95
N GLU A 235 -11.03 -3.56 -18.15
CA GLU A 235 -11.13 -4.89 -18.78
C GLU A 235 -10.34 -5.90 -17.95
N PHE A 236 -10.85 -7.12 -17.82
CA PHE A 236 -10.13 -8.20 -17.14
C PHE A 236 -9.11 -8.85 -18.10
N PRO A 237 -7.88 -9.16 -17.63
CA PRO A 237 -6.90 -9.89 -18.43
C PRO A 237 -7.31 -11.36 -18.62
N ASP A 238 -6.74 -12.00 -19.64
CA ASP A 238 -6.91 -13.42 -19.89
C ASP A 238 -6.45 -14.26 -18.68
N GLY A 239 -7.25 -15.27 -18.31
CA GLY A 239 -6.96 -16.15 -17.18
C GLY A 239 -7.36 -15.60 -15.81
N PHE A 240 -8.00 -14.44 -15.74
CA PHE A 240 -8.58 -13.95 -14.49
C PHE A 240 -9.75 -14.86 -14.07
N SER A 241 -9.76 -15.30 -12.81
CA SER A 241 -10.74 -16.24 -12.28
C SER A 241 -12.17 -15.70 -12.38
N VAL A 242 -13.08 -16.49 -12.96
CA VAL A 242 -14.50 -16.11 -13.13
C VAL A 242 -15.16 -15.75 -11.80
N VAL A 243 -14.82 -16.47 -10.73
CA VAL A 243 -15.35 -16.23 -9.38
C VAL A 243 -14.84 -14.90 -8.81
N ALA A 244 -13.60 -14.55 -9.13
CA ALA A 244 -13.02 -13.26 -8.73
C ALA A 244 -13.54 -12.09 -9.59
N GLN A 245 -13.80 -12.32 -10.89
CA GLN A 245 -14.44 -11.32 -11.77
C GLN A 245 -15.80 -10.93 -11.20
N ASP A 246 -16.64 -11.91 -10.87
CA ASP A 246 -17.95 -11.70 -10.27
C ASP A 246 -17.88 -10.91 -8.95
N LEU A 247 -16.86 -11.16 -8.11
CA LEU A 247 -16.63 -10.36 -6.90
C LEU A 247 -16.27 -8.90 -7.24
N VAL A 248 -15.32 -8.69 -8.15
CA VAL A 248 -14.85 -7.35 -8.54
C VAL A 248 -15.99 -6.55 -9.18
N GLU A 249 -16.78 -7.15 -10.05
CA GLU A 249 -17.93 -6.49 -10.70
C GLU A 249 -18.99 -6.06 -9.67
N LYS A 250 -19.23 -6.86 -8.63
CA LYS A 250 -20.17 -6.53 -7.55
C LYS A 250 -19.63 -5.49 -6.56
N LEU A 251 -18.31 -5.28 -6.50
CA LEU A 251 -17.67 -4.24 -5.68
C LEU A 251 -17.50 -2.93 -6.45
N LEU A 252 -17.13 -3.00 -7.73
CA LEU A 252 -16.92 -1.85 -8.62
C LEU A 252 -18.24 -1.42 -9.28
N VAL A 253 -19.24 -1.12 -8.46
CA VAL A 253 -20.53 -0.57 -8.91
C VAL A 253 -20.53 0.95 -8.71
N LEU A 254 -21.04 1.73 -9.67
CA LEU A 254 -21.06 3.20 -9.53
C LEU A 254 -21.97 3.65 -8.39
N ASP A 255 -23.11 3.00 -8.22
CA ASP A 255 -24.05 3.25 -7.13
C ASP A 255 -23.56 2.59 -5.82
N PRO A 256 -23.24 3.37 -4.77
CA PRO A 256 -22.75 2.84 -3.50
C PRO A 256 -23.73 1.92 -2.78
N GLU A 257 -25.03 2.18 -2.92
CA GLU A 257 -26.11 1.43 -2.24
C GLU A 257 -26.36 0.07 -2.91
N GLN A 258 -25.74 -0.18 -4.07
CA GLN A 258 -25.82 -1.45 -4.80
C GLN A 258 -24.52 -2.27 -4.69
N ARG A 259 -23.51 -1.78 -3.97
CA ARG A 259 -22.23 -2.48 -3.81
C ARG A 259 -22.37 -3.63 -2.83
N LEU A 260 -21.82 -4.78 -3.19
CA LEU A 260 -21.72 -5.91 -2.28
C LEU A 260 -20.94 -5.52 -1.02
N GLY A 261 -21.55 -5.73 0.15
CA GLY A 261 -20.97 -5.35 1.43
C GLY A 261 -21.58 -4.09 2.06
N CYS A 262 -22.36 -3.29 1.32
CA CYS A 262 -23.07 -2.14 1.91
C CYS A 262 -24.28 -2.60 2.74
N GLU A 263 -24.78 -1.73 3.62
CA GLU A 263 -25.88 -2.06 4.53
C GLU A 263 -27.15 -2.49 3.75
N GLU A 264 -27.46 -1.81 2.65
CA GLU A 264 -28.61 -2.07 1.79
C GLU A 264 -28.54 -3.44 1.09
N MET A 265 -27.33 -3.95 0.85
CA MET A 265 -27.07 -5.22 0.18
C MET A 265 -26.84 -6.39 1.15
N GLY A 266 -27.15 -6.20 2.44
CA GLY A 266 -26.99 -7.23 3.48
C GLY A 266 -25.63 -7.19 4.19
N GLY A 267 -24.90 -6.08 4.08
CA GLY A 267 -23.68 -5.80 4.83
C GLY A 267 -22.51 -6.74 4.55
N PHE A 268 -21.54 -6.74 5.47
CA PHE A 268 -20.34 -7.58 5.39
C PHE A 268 -20.64 -9.08 5.42
N GLU A 269 -21.75 -9.52 6.02
CA GLU A 269 -22.17 -10.92 6.00
C GLU A 269 -22.37 -11.41 4.57
N LYS A 270 -23.06 -10.61 3.73
CA LYS A 270 -23.27 -10.96 2.33
C LYS A 270 -21.96 -10.99 1.54
N LEU A 271 -21.05 -10.06 1.82
CA LEU A 271 -19.72 -10.04 1.20
C LEU A 271 -18.88 -11.27 1.59
N LYS A 272 -18.86 -11.64 2.87
CA LYS A 272 -18.17 -12.85 3.38
C LYS A 272 -18.74 -14.15 2.82
N SER A 273 -20.05 -14.18 2.53
CA SER A 273 -20.73 -15.33 1.92
C SER A 273 -20.47 -15.51 0.42
N HIS A 274 -19.73 -14.61 -0.21
CA HIS A 274 -19.43 -14.68 -1.65
C HIS A 274 -18.64 -15.96 -1.98
N PRO A 275 -18.92 -16.65 -3.11
CA PRO A 275 -18.22 -17.89 -3.48
C PRO A 275 -16.68 -17.76 -3.53
N PHE A 276 -16.18 -16.56 -3.82
CA PHE A 276 -14.74 -16.28 -3.77
C PHE A 276 -14.13 -16.58 -2.39
N TYR A 277 -14.85 -16.31 -1.30
CA TYR A 277 -14.41 -16.51 0.07
C TYR A 277 -14.82 -17.88 0.65
N GLU A 278 -15.29 -18.81 -0.18
CA GLU A 278 -15.61 -20.17 0.26
C GLU A 278 -14.39 -20.82 0.95
N GLY A 279 -14.64 -21.40 2.13
CA GLY A 279 -13.64 -22.07 2.96
C GLY A 279 -12.84 -21.15 3.91
N ILE A 280 -13.09 -19.85 3.91
CA ILE A 280 -12.45 -18.91 4.84
C ILE A 280 -13.19 -18.86 6.17
N ASP A 281 -12.47 -19.10 7.27
CA ASP A 281 -12.94 -18.81 8.62
C ASP A 281 -12.53 -17.38 9.00
N PHE A 282 -13.45 -16.44 8.84
CA PHE A 282 -13.23 -15.03 9.14
C PHE A 282 -13.03 -14.72 10.64
N GLU A 283 -13.49 -15.59 11.55
CA GLU A 283 -13.37 -15.34 13.00
C GLU A 283 -11.93 -15.58 13.46
N HIS A 284 -11.32 -16.67 12.99
CA HIS A 284 -9.97 -17.09 13.41
C HIS A 284 -8.89 -16.87 12.35
N ILE A 285 -9.19 -16.14 11.26
CA ILE A 285 -8.21 -15.88 10.18
C ILE A 285 -6.91 -15.25 10.70
N HIS A 286 -6.99 -14.42 11.74
CA HIS A 286 -5.82 -13.78 12.37
C HIS A 286 -4.95 -14.73 13.22
N GLU A 287 -5.44 -15.93 13.53
CA GLU A 287 -4.71 -16.97 14.28
C GLU A 287 -4.10 -18.01 13.33
N GLN A 288 -4.54 -18.04 12.08
CA GLN A 288 -4.11 -18.99 11.08
C GLN A 288 -2.93 -18.46 10.27
N LYS A 289 -2.02 -19.33 9.86
CA LYS A 289 -0.85 -18.92 9.09
C LYS A 289 -1.25 -18.53 7.65
N PRO A 290 -0.92 -17.32 7.18
CA PRO A 290 -1.18 -16.91 5.79
C PRO A 290 -0.46 -17.81 4.78
N PRO A 291 -1.04 -17.99 3.57
CA PRO A 291 -0.39 -18.71 2.49
C PRO A 291 0.92 -18.02 2.08
N PRO A 292 1.96 -18.79 1.73
CA PRO A 292 3.23 -18.22 1.34
C PRO A 292 3.09 -17.47 0.01
N LEU A 293 3.54 -16.21 -0.02
CA LEU A 293 3.65 -15.44 -1.25
C LEU A 293 4.82 -15.95 -2.10
N ILE A 294 4.52 -16.80 -3.07
CA ILE A 294 5.49 -17.42 -3.99
C ILE A 294 5.36 -16.77 -5.37
N PRO A 295 6.46 -16.50 -6.10
CA PRO A 295 6.37 -16.05 -7.48
C PRO A 295 5.60 -17.04 -8.34
N PHE A 296 4.61 -16.57 -9.10
CA PHE A 296 3.92 -17.40 -10.08
C PHE A 296 4.92 -17.77 -11.19
N LEU A 297 5.43 -19.00 -11.17
CA LEU A 297 6.20 -19.55 -12.28
C LEU A 297 5.20 -20.11 -13.30
N PRO A 298 5.24 -19.67 -14.58
CA PRO A 298 4.28 -20.12 -15.59
C PRO A 298 4.30 -21.64 -15.75
N ALA A 299 3.13 -22.24 -15.99
CA ALA A 299 2.82 -23.69 -15.97
C ALA A 299 3.71 -24.63 -16.83
N THR A 300 4.70 -24.10 -17.56
CA THR A 300 5.78 -24.89 -18.17
C THR A 300 6.90 -25.28 -17.20
N SER A 301 6.96 -24.70 -16.00
CA SER A 301 7.86 -25.15 -14.94
C SER A 301 7.13 -26.10 -14.01
N THR A 302 7.41 -27.39 -14.11
CA THR A 302 7.12 -28.33 -13.01
C THR A 302 7.77 -27.78 -11.74
N ASN A 303 6.98 -27.57 -10.70
CA ASN A 303 7.47 -27.13 -9.40
C ASN A 303 8.25 -28.30 -8.78
N PRO A 304 9.60 -28.28 -8.70
CA PRO A 304 10.32 -29.34 -8.04
C PRO A 304 10.18 -29.08 -6.54
N GLU A 305 9.51 -29.96 -5.80
CA GLU A 305 9.43 -29.91 -4.32
C GLU A 305 10.81 -29.98 -3.62
N ASN A 306 11.90 -29.97 -4.36
CA ASN A 306 13.27 -30.12 -3.90
C ASN A 306 14.26 -29.20 -4.63
N ILE A 307 13.87 -27.95 -4.91
CA ILE A 307 14.80 -26.94 -5.45
C ILE A 307 16.06 -26.88 -4.57
N TRP A 308 15.93 -26.82 -3.25
CA TRP A 308 17.07 -26.66 -2.33
C TRP A 308 17.97 -27.88 -2.13
N SER A 309 17.56 -29.09 -2.52
CA SER A 309 18.40 -30.29 -2.28
C SER A 309 19.61 -30.36 -3.20
N ASN A 310 19.57 -29.67 -4.34
CA ASN A 310 20.63 -29.71 -5.37
C ASN A 310 21.53 -28.46 -5.39
N TYR A 311 21.25 -27.44 -4.58
CA TYR A 311 22.11 -26.26 -4.53
C TYR A 311 23.23 -26.41 -3.51
N ARG A 312 24.47 -26.27 -3.99
CA ARG A 312 25.64 -26.14 -3.14
C ARG A 312 25.59 -24.81 -2.35
N PRO A 313 26.05 -24.76 -1.09
CA PRO A 313 26.17 -23.50 -0.34
C PRO A 313 27.22 -22.57 -0.98
N GLY A 314 26.92 -21.27 -1.08
CA GLY A 314 27.84 -20.22 -1.55
C GLY A 314 27.36 -19.48 -2.81
N PHE A 315 27.82 -18.23 -2.97
CA PHE A 315 27.56 -17.35 -4.13
C PHE A 315 28.92 -16.92 -4.70
N ASP A 316 29.58 -17.86 -5.38
CA ASP A 316 30.88 -17.65 -6.03
C ASP A 316 30.71 -17.32 -7.52
N ASP A 317 31.80 -16.89 -8.15
CA ASP A 317 31.79 -16.50 -9.57
C ASP A 317 31.35 -17.65 -10.49
N ALA A 318 31.58 -18.90 -10.10
CA ALA A 318 31.14 -20.08 -10.84
C ALA A 318 29.60 -20.18 -10.85
N ARG A 319 28.94 -19.98 -9.70
CA ARG A 319 27.47 -19.95 -9.61
C ARG A 319 26.87 -18.75 -10.33
N MET A 320 27.52 -17.58 -10.30
CA MET A 320 27.06 -16.43 -11.08
C MET A 320 27.07 -16.72 -12.58
N VAL A 321 28.12 -17.38 -13.09
CA VAL A 321 28.20 -17.79 -14.50
C VAL A 321 27.06 -18.77 -14.84
N GLU A 322 26.86 -19.80 -14.02
CA GLU A 322 25.80 -20.81 -14.22
C GLU A 322 24.39 -20.20 -14.30
N ILE A 323 24.08 -19.26 -13.39
CA ILE A 323 22.78 -18.56 -13.35
C ILE A 323 22.61 -17.66 -14.60
N ILE A 324 23.67 -16.99 -15.05
CA ILE A 324 23.60 -16.02 -16.15
C ILE A 324 23.53 -16.71 -17.52
N THR A 325 24.19 -17.85 -17.70
CA THR A 325 24.32 -18.50 -19.01
C THR A 325 23.34 -19.65 -19.22
N GLN A 326 22.66 -20.13 -18.17
CA GLN A 326 21.86 -21.37 -18.18
C GLN A 326 22.62 -22.59 -18.76
N THR A 327 23.95 -22.51 -18.80
CA THR A 327 24.83 -23.51 -19.43
C THR A 327 26.07 -23.69 -18.58
N VAL A 328 26.38 -24.94 -18.26
CA VAL A 328 27.60 -25.32 -17.55
C VAL A 328 28.77 -25.21 -18.54
N ILE A 329 29.58 -24.15 -18.42
CA ILE A 329 30.83 -24.00 -19.17
C ILE A 329 31.93 -24.65 -18.33
N THR A 330 32.57 -25.69 -18.87
CA THR A 330 33.71 -26.34 -18.19
C THR A 330 34.92 -25.41 -18.14
N ASP A 331 35.82 -25.63 -17.19
CA ASP A 331 37.02 -24.78 -17.01
C ASP A 331 37.91 -24.75 -18.26
N ASP A 332 37.99 -25.87 -18.99
CA ASP A 332 38.74 -25.97 -20.25
C ASP A 332 38.12 -25.13 -21.38
N GLU A 333 36.79 -25.16 -21.50
CA GLU A 333 36.03 -24.36 -22.48
C GLU A 333 36.14 -22.87 -22.14
N ARG A 334 36.07 -22.52 -20.86
CA ARG A 334 36.25 -21.15 -20.37
C ARG A 334 37.64 -20.62 -20.72
N LYS A 335 38.69 -21.42 -20.52
CA LYS A 335 40.08 -21.03 -20.81
C LYS A 335 40.28 -20.77 -22.29
N LYS A 336 39.77 -21.66 -23.15
CA LYS A 336 39.82 -21.50 -24.61
C LYS A 336 39.13 -20.21 -25.08
N ARG A 337 37.91 -19.95 -24.60
CA ARG A 337 37.17 -18.73 -24.95
C ARG A 337 37.85 -17.46 -24.42
N LEU A 338 38.53 -17.54 -23.28
CA LEU A 338 39.28 -16.41 -22.73
C LEU A 338 40.51 -16.07 -23.60
N ASP A 339 41.20 -17.10 -24.11
CA ASP A 339 42.35 -16.93 -25.00
C ASP A 339 41.92 -16.37 -26.37
N ASP A 340 40.78 -16.83 -26.91
CA ASP A 340 40.18 -16.25 -28.11
C ASP A 340 39.76 -14.78 -27.87
N GLN A 341 39.15 -14.48 -26.71
CA GLN A 341 38.75 -13.11 -26.35
C GLN A 341 39.94 -12.16 -26.24
N LYS A 342 41.08 -12.62 -25.69
CA LYS A 342 42.32 -11.84 -25.60
C LYS A 342 42.81 -11.39 -26.97
N GLN A 343 42.68 -12.24 -27.98
CA GLN A 343 43.17 -11.97 -29.33
C GLN A 343 42.18 -11.16 -30.18
N THR A 344 40.89 -11.36 -29.98
CA THR A 344 39.86 -10.87 -30.92
C THR A 344 39.03 -9.70 -30.39
N ASN A 345 38.89 -9.54 -29.08
CA ASN A 345 37.92 -8.62 -28.49
C ASN A 345 38.58 -7.34 -27.96
N LYS A 346 38.34 -6.22 -28.65
CA LYS A 346 38.88 -4.89 -28.28
C LYS A 346 38.51 -4.41 -26.87
N TYR A 347 37.49 -5.00 -26.25
CA TYR A 347 37.05 -4.66 -24.90
C TYR A 347 37.69 -5.54 -23.81
N HIS A 348 38.49 -6.56 -24.16
CA HIS A 348 39.13 -7.46 -23.19
C HIS A 348 39.97 -6.70 -22.15
N LYS A 349 40.65 -5.62 -22.56
CA LYS A 349 41.45 -4.77 -21.68
C LYS A 349 40.67 -4.13 -20.51
N PHE A 350 39.34 -4.10 -20.58
CA PHE A 350 38.48 -3.46 -19.57
C PHE A 350 37.83 -4.46 -18.60
N VAL A 351 38.05 -5.76 -18.78
CA VAL A 351 37.37 -6.80 -17.99
C VAL A 351 38.33 -7.62 -17.14
N GLU A 352 39.58 -7.16 -16.95
CA GLU A 352 40.54 -7.74 -15.98
C GLU A 352 40.65 -9.27 -16.05
N ASN A 353 40.86 -9.83 -17.25
CA ASN A 353 40.90 -11.29 -17.51
C ASN A 353 39.60 -12.06 -17.21
N ASN A 354 38.45 -11.38 -17.14
CA ASN A 354 37.15 -12.03 -17.08
C ASN A 354 36.56 -12.28 -18.48
N LEU A 355 35.83 -13.39 -18.61
CA LEU A 355 35.18 -13.78 -19.85
C LEU A 355 33.93 -12.91 -20.06
N ILE A 356 33.81 -12.29 -21.24
CA ILE A 356 32.64 -11.48 -21.61
C ILE A 356 31.57 -12.43 -22.14
N LEU A 357 30.53 -12.66 -21.34
CA LEU A 357 29.46 -13.58 -21.67
C LEU A 357 28.38 -12.97 -22.58
N LYS A 358 28.22 -11.64 -22.56
CA LYS A 358 27.23 -10.92 -23.38
C LYS A 358 27.69 -9.47 -23.63
N GLN A 359 27.46 -8.95 -24.83
CA GLN A 359 27.73 -7.56 -25.21
C GLN A 359 26.47 -6.92 -25.80
N GLY A 360 26.17 -5.67 -25.42
CA GLY A 360 25.00 -4.94 -25.91
C GLY A 360 24.87 -3.54 -25.28
N PHE A 361 23.96 -2.72 -25.80
CA PHE A 361 23.65 -1.41 -25.23
C PHE A 361 22.92 -1.57 -23.89
N VAL A 362 23.37 -0.84 -22.86
CA VAL A 362 22.72 -0.77 -21.55
C VAL A 362 21.97 0.55 -21.45
N ASP A 363 20.64 0.51 -21.46
CA ASP A 363 19.81 1.70 -21.25
C ASP A 363 19.67 1.95 -19.73
N LYS A 364 20.41 2.95 -19.21
CA LYS A 364 20.42 3.30 -17.77
C LYS A 364 19.27 4.24 -17.39
N ARG A 365 18.03 3.90 -17.72
CA ARG A 365 16.85 4.65 -17.26
C ARG A 365 16.14 3.90 -16.13
N LYS A 366 16.38 4.36 -14.89
CA LYS A 366 15.49 4.11 -13.76
C LYS A 366 14.25 5.01 -13.88
N PRO A 367 13.01 4.54 -13.71
CA PRO A 367 11.86 5.41 -13.53
C PRO A 367 11.62 5.58 -12.03
N ASN A 368 12.14 6.65 -11.44
CA ASN A 368 11.63 7.23 -10.20
C ASN A 368 11.66 8.74 -10.41
N ARG A 369 10.61 9.32 -11.00
CA ARG A 369 10.37 10.76 -10.96
C ARG A 369 8.88 11.08 -10.93
N THR A 370 8.46 11.65 -9.81
CA THR A 370 7.42 12.67 -9.74
C THR A 370 7.83 13.83 -10.66
N TYR A 371 6.95 14.28 -11.55
CA TYR A 371 7.21 15.44 -12.41
C TYR A 371 6.51 16.67 -11.82
N TYR A 372 7.25 17.78 -11.76
CA TYR A 372 6.69 19.13 -11.71
C TYR A 372 6.67 19.66 -13.14
N LEU A 373 5.56 20.29 -13.55
CA LEU A 373 5.48 21.02 -14.81
C LEU A 373 6.24 22.36 -14.64
N GLU A 374 7.45 22.43 -15.17
CA GLU A 374 8.08 23.72 -15.51
C GLU A 374 7.55 24.14 -16.87
N ASP A 375 6.62 25.09 -16.89
CA ASP A 375 6.25 25.79 -18.13
C ASP A 375 7.33 26.87 -18.41
N ARG A 376 8.11 26.65 -19.47
CA ARG A 376 9.14 27.59 -19.92
C ARG A 376 8.57 28.80 -20.67
N GLU A 377 7.27 28.84 -20.95
CA GLU A 377 6.65 29.94 -21.70
C GLU A 377 5.84 30.91 -20.82
N SER A 378 5.82 30.72 -19.50
CA SER A 378 5.08 31.58 -18.55
C SER A 378 3.61 31.81 -18.95
N ARG A 379 2.92 30.77 -19.45
CA ARG A 379 1.49 30.83 -19.80
C ARG A 379 0.59 30.24 -18.72
N SER A 380 1.10 30.09 -17.50
CA SER A 380 0.37 29.56 -16.35
C SER A 380 -0.93 30.32 -16.07
N GLU A 381 -0.95 31.64 -16.29
CA GLU A 381 -2.15 32.48 -16.17
C GLU A 381 -3.20 32.17 -17.25
N GLU A 382 -2.80 31.86 -18.48
CA GLU A 382 -3.73 31.42 -19.54
C GLU A 382 -4.35 30.06 -19.22
N TRP A 383 -3.57 29.14 -18.64
CA TRP A 383 -4.08 27.83 -18.19
C TRP A 383 -5.07 27.97 -17.04
N VAL A 384 -4.77 28.81 -16.05
CA VAL A 384 -5.67 29.09 -14.92
C VAL A 384 -6.96 29.77 -15.40
N ALA A 385 -6.86 30.70 -16.36
CA ALA A 385 -8.01 31.37 -16.96
C ALA A 385 -8.88 30.37 -17.74
N LYS A 386 -8.28 29.47 -18.52
CA LYS A 386 -9.00 28.47 -19.32
C LYS A 386 -9.65 27.38 -18.48
N ILE A 387 -9.00 26.98 -17.39
CA ILE A 387 -9.58 26.08 -16.38
C ILE A 387 -10.77 26.76 -15.68
N SER A 388 -10.67 28.06 -15.37
CA SER A 388 -11.76 28.83 -14.75
C SER A 388 -12.95 29.08 -15.69
N GLU A 389 -12.69 29.31 -16.98
CA GLU A 389 -13.70 29.48 -18.03
C GLU A 389 -14.51 28.20 -18.25
N VAL A 390 -13.84 27.04 -18.33
CA VAL A 390 -14.49 25.73 -18.41
C VAL A 390 -15.27 25.43 -17.12
N TRP A 391 -14.75 25.82 -15.96
CA TRP A 391 -15.46 25.63 -14.70
C TRP A 391 -16.75 26.45 -14.62
N GLN A 392 -16.74 27.72 -15.07
CA GLN A 392 -17.97 28.52 -15.17
C GLN A 392 -18.96 27.97 -16.20
N GLN A 393 -18.49 27.45 -17.33
CA GLN A 393 -19.34 26.91 -18.39
C GLN A 393 -20.11 25.66 -17.95
N TYR A 394 -19.49 24.78 -17.16
CA TYR A 394 -20.09 23.49 -16.76
C TYR A 394 -20.68 23.48 -15.35
N TYR A 395 -20.19 24.33 -14.45
CA TYR A 395 -20.59 24.34 -13.04
C TYR A 395 -21.14 25.70 -12.56
N GLY A 396 -20.98 26.78 -13.34
CA GLY A 396 -21.34 28.14 -12.95
C GLY A 396 -22.83 28.50 -13.03
N ASN A 397 -23.68 27.67 -13.65
CA ASN A 397 -25.11 27.94 -13.78
C ASN A 397 -25.96 26.93 -12.98
N ARG A 398 -25.90 27.04 -11.65
CA ARG A 398 -26.95 26.56 -10.75
C ARG A 398 -27.29 27.63 -9.72
N ASN A 399 -27.85 28.75 -10.19
CA ASN A 399 -28.55 29.70 -9.31
C ASN A 399 -29.61 30.54 -10.03
N ASN A 400 -30.26 29.99 -11.07
CA ASN A 400 -31.49 30.60 -11.59
C ASN A 400 -32.45 29.53 -12.11
N LYS A 401 -33.31 29.07 -11.20
CA LYS A 401 -34.73 28.75 -11.44
C LYS A 401 -35.39 28.59 -10.07
N LYS A 402 -35.97 29.70 -9.61
CA LYS A 402 -37.20 29.66 -8.81
C LYS A 402 -38.32 29.05 -9.65
#